data_AF-A0A093F1M9-F1
#
_entry.id   AF-A0A093F1M9-F1
#
_cell.length_a   1.000
_cell.length_b   1.000
_cell.length_c   1.000
_cell.angle_alpha   90.00
_cell.angle_beta   90.00
_cell.angle_gamma   90.00
#
_symmetry.space_group_name_H-M   'P 1'
#
loop_
_entity.id
_entity.type
_entity.pdbx_description
1 polymer ?
#
loop_
_entity_poly.entity_id
_entity_poly.type
_entity_poly.pdbx_seq_one_letter_code
_entity_poly.pdbx_strand_id
1 'polypeptide(L)'
;GLFQRAIIQSGSALSSWAVNYQPVKYTSMLADKVGCNVLDTVDMVDCLRQKSAKELVEQDIQPARYHVAFGPVIDGDVIPDDPEILMEQGEFLNYDIMLGVNQGEGLKFVEGVVDPEDGVSGSDFDYSVSNFVDNLYGYPEGKDTLRETIKFMYTDWADRDNPETRRKTLVALFTDHQWVEPSVVTADLHARYGSPTYFYAFYH
;
A
#
# COMPACT_ATOMS: atom_id res chain seq x y z
N GLY A 1 -15.27 -9.56 -20.55
CA GLY A 1 -16.36 -10.50 -20.89
C GLY A 1 -17.18 -11.00 -19.69
N LEU A 2 -16.95 -10.54 -18.46
CA LEU A 2 -17.74 -10.90 -17.26
C LEU A 2 -18.48 -9.69 -16.67
N PHE A 3 -17.90 -8.52 -16.88
CA PHE A 3 -18.45 -7.19 -16.62
C PHE A 3 -17.99 -6.26 -17.74
N GLN A 4 -18.52 -5.05 -17.78
CA GLN A 4 -18.21 -4.04 -18.80
C GLN A 4 -17.58 -2.78 -18.22
N ARG A 5 -17.75 -2.53 -16.92
CA ARG A 5 -17.32 -1.31 -16.26
C ARG A 5 -16.82 -1.61 -14.85
N ALA A 6 -15.91 -0.78 -14.35
CA ALA A 6 -15.43 -0.84 -12.98
C ALA A 6 -15.48 0.55 -12.32
N ILE A 7 -15.79 0.58 -11.02
CA ILE A 7 -15.61 1.75 -10.18
C ILE A 7 -14.60 1.38 -9.09
N ILE A 8 -13.49 2.09 -9.02
CA ILE A 8 -12.35 1.80 -8.14
C ILE A 8 -12.21 2.97 -7.15
N GLN A 9 -12.67 2.76 -5.93
CA GLN A 9 -12.72 3.81 -4.91
C GLN A 9 -11.60 3.61 -3.88
N SER A 10 -10.69 4.57 -3.78
CA SER A 10 -9.66 4.60 -2.73
C SER A 10 -8.77 3.35 -2.69
N GLY A 11 -8.39 2.83 -3.85
CA GLY A 11 -7.50 1.68 -3.97
C GLY A 11 -6.95 1.49 -5.36
N SER A 12 -5.83 0.79 -5.46
CA SER A 12 -5.19 0.39 -6.72
C SER A 12 -4.47 -0.95 -6.52
N ALA A 13 -4.21 -1.66 -7.61
CA ALA A 13 -3.34 -2.84 -7.63
C ALA A 13 -1.86 -2.49 -7.41
N LEU A 14 -1.48 -1.21 -7.52
CA LEU A 14 -0.09 -0.73 -7.46
C LEU A 14 0.36 -0.31 -6.04
N SER A 15 -0.56 -0.23 -5.08
CA SER A 15 -0.20 0.14 -3.69
C SER A 15 0.60 -0.98 -3.02
N SER A 16 1.53 -0.63 -2.11
CA SER A 16 2.44 -1.59 -1.42
C SER A 16 1.76 -2.74 -0.65
N TRP A 17 0.46 -2.60 -0.39
CA TRP A 17 -0.39 -3.50 0.39
C TRP A 17 -1.41 -4.26 -0.48
N ALA A 18 -1.38 -4.07 -1.79
CA ALA A 18 -2.29 -4.74 -2.73
C ALA A 18 -1.88 -6.19 -3.03
N VAL A 19 -0.56 -6.44 -3.14
CA VAL A 19 0.02 -7.74 -3.49
C VAL A 19 0.98 -8.21 -2.40
N ASN A 20 0.95 -9.51 -2.11
CA ASN A 20 1.92 -10.16 -1.25
C ASN A 20 3.05 -10.78 -2.07
N TYR A 21 4.24 -10.18 -1.98
CA TYR A 21 5.45 -10.68 -2.65
C TYR A 21 6.22 -11.75 -1.84
N GLN A 22 5.78 -12.07 -0.61
CA GLN A 22 6.42 -13.06 0.26
C GLN A 22 5.42 -14.09 0.84
N PRO A 23 4.56 -14.74 0.03
CA PRO A 23 3.48 -15.59 0.56
C PRO A 23 3.99 -16.83 1.30
N VAL A 24 5.09 -17.43 0.85
CA VAL A 24 5.70 -18.60 1.50
C VAL A 24 6.16 -18.25 2.91
N LYS A 25 6.80 -17.09 3.10
CA LYS A 25 7.28 -16.62 4.40
C LYS A 25 6.15 -16.54 5.42
N TYR A 26 5.05 -15.88 5.08
CA TYR A 26 3.92 -15.70 6.01
C TYR A 26 3.13 -16.99 6.23
N THR A 27 3.03 -17.84 5.21
CA THR A 27 2.45 -19.18 5.34
C THR A 27 3.26 -20.06 6.29
N SER A 28 4.59 -20.06 6.19
CA SER A 28 5.46 -20.79 7.11
C SER A 28 5.34 -20.28 8.54
N MET A 29 5.28 -18.95 8.75
CA MET A 29 5.05 -18.38 10.08
C MET A 29 3.72 -18.83 10.69
N LEU A 30 2.66 -18.91 9.89
CA LEU A 30 1.37 -19.44 10.32
C LEU A 30 1.47 -20.92 10.67
N ALA A 31 2.08 -21.73 9.80
CA ALA A 31 2.28 -23.15 10.00
C ALA A 31 3.05 -23.43 11.30
N ASP A 32 4.10 -22.66 11.60
CA ASP A 32 4.84 -22.73 12.86
C ASP A 32 3.92 -22.55 14.07
N LYS A 33 3.08 -21.50 14.06
CA LYS A 33 2.22 -21.16 15.19
C LYS A 33 1.13 -22.20 15.48
N VAL A 34 0.69 -22.93 14.46
CA VAL A 34 -0.33 -23.98 14.61
C VAL A 34 0.25 -25.39 14.64
N GLY A 35 1.58 -25.54 14.69
CA GLY A 35 2.23 -26.85 14.77
C GLY A 35 2.16 -27.68 13.48
N CYS A 36 2.12 -27.00 12.33
CA CYS A 36 2.19 -27.59 10.99
C CYS A 36 3.53 -27.32 10.29
N ASN A 37 4.60 -27.04 11.04
CA ASN A 37 5.94 -26.83 10.47
C ASN A 37 6.53 -28.15 9.98
N VAL A 38 6.38 -28.40 8.68
CA VAL A 38 6.98 -29.53 7.97
C VAL A 38 7.72 -28.99 6.75
N LEU A 39 8.77 -29.70 6.31
CA LEU A 39 9.63 -29.25 5.22
C LEU A 39 8.93 -29.32 3.85
N ASP A 40 8.04 -30.29 3.67
CA ASP A 40 7.29 -30.45 2.43
C ASP A 40 6.04 -29.56 2.44
N THR A 41 5.86 -28.77 1.37
CA THR A 41 4.76 -27.81 1.28
C THR A 41 3.39 -28.49 1.11
N VAL A 42 3.33 -29.68 0.50
CA VAL A 42 2.07 -30.42 0.34
C VAL A 42 1.61 -30.93 1.70
N ASP A 43 2.52 -31.56 2.45
CA ASP A 43 2.25 -32.02 3.82
C ASP A 43 1.87 -30.85 4.75
N MET A 44 2.51 -29.68 4.58
CA MET A 44 2.19 -28.47 5.34
C MET A 44 0.75 -28.03 5.10
N VAL A 45 0.34 -27.95 3.83
CA VAL A 45 -1.03 -27.56 3.46
C VAL A 45 -2.03 -28.61 3.94
N ASP A 46 -1.72 -29.90 3.85
CA ASP A 46 -2.60 -30.96 4.36
C ASP A 46 -2.77 -30.91 5.88
N CYS A 47 -1.71 -30.58 6.62
CA CYS A 47 -1.80 -30.31 8.05
C CYS A 47 -2.68 -29.08 8.34
N LEU A 48 -2.47 -27.96 7.61
CA LEU A 48 -3.25 -26.74 7.77
C LEU A 48 -4.74 -26.97 7.50
N ARG A 49 -5.09 -27.82 6.51
CA ARG A 49 -6.49 -28.21 6.22
C ARG A 49 -7.17 -28.95 7.36
N GLN A 50 -6.42 -29.59 8.27
CA GLN A 50 -6.97 -30.27 9.43
C GLN A 50 -7.22 -29.33 10.62
N LYS A 51 -6.71 -28.09 10.57
CA LYS A 51 -6.93 -27.10 11.61
C LYS A 51 -8.31 -26.47 11.51
N SER A 52 -8.84 -26.04 12.64
CA SER A 52 -10.09 -25.27 12.64
C SER A 52 -9.84 -23.86 12.08
N ALA A 53 -10.82 -23.30 11.37
CA ALA A 53 -10.71 -21.93 10.85
C ALA A 53 -10.42 -20.91 11.96
N LYS A 54 -10.99 -21.11 13.15
CA LYS A 54 -10.72 -20.28 14.33
C LYS A 54 -9.24 -20.31 14.73
N GLU A 55 -8.67 -21.51 14.82
CA GLU A 55 -7.25 -21.68 15.15
C GLU A 55 -6.33 -20.99 14.13
N LEU A 56 -6.68 -20.99 12.84
CA LEU A 56 -5.90 -20.33 11.80
C LEU A 56 -6.01 -18.80 11.88
N VAL A 57 -7.23 -18.26 12.04
CA VAL A 57 -7.48 -16.81 12.00
C VAL A 57 -7.03 -16.08 13.27
N GLU A 58 -7.03 -16.76 14.42
CA GLU A 58 -6.60 -16.16 15.69
C GLU A 58 -5.07 -16.00 15.81
N GLN A 59 -4.30 -16.47 14.82
CA GLN A 59 -2.85 -16.32 14.84
C GLN A 59 -2.42 -14.90 14.48
N ASP A 60 -1.57 -14.34 15.33
CA ASP A 60 -0.98 -13.03 15.12
C ASP A 60 0.17 -13.07 14.09
N ILE A 61 -0.14 -12.91 12.79
CA ILE A 61 0.86 -12.89 11.70
C ILE A 61 1.05 -11.44 11.25
N GLN A 62 2.14 -10.83 11.72
CA GLN A 62 2.45 -9.44 11.43
C GLN A 62 3.30 -9.31 10.16
N PRO A 63 2.81 -8.66 9.09
CA PRO A 63 3.62 -8.34 7.93
C PRO A 63 4.62 -7.21 8.22
N ALA A 64 5.54 -6.99 7.28
CA ALA A 64 6.27 -5.72 7.25
C ALA A 64 5.28 -4.55 7.20
N ARG A 65 5.64 -3.42 7.82
CA ARG A 65 4.78 -2.23 7.85
C ARG A 65 4.41 -1.82 6.41
N TYR A 66 3.15 -1.47 6.20
CA TYR A 66 2.58 -1.09 4.89
C TYR A 66 2.51 -2.21 3.84
N HIS A 67 2.69 -3.47 4.25
CA HIS A 67 2.55 -4.64 3.40
C HIS A 67 1.48 -5.57 3.96
N VAL A 68 1.09 -6.58 3.18
CA VAL A 68 0.07 -7.56 3.56
C VAL A 68 0.67 -8.96 3.75
N ALA A 69 0.21 -9.69 4.78
CA ALA A 69 0.68 -11.05 5.06
C ALA A 69 -0.07 -12.11 4.23
N PHE A 70 -1.37 -11.93 4.03
CA PHE A 70 -2.23 -12.80 3.24
C PHE A 70 -3.13 -11.94 2.34
N GLY A 71 -2.99 -12.12 1.03
CA GLY A 71 -3.66 -11.33 0.00
C GLY A 71 -3.38 -11.90 -1.39
N PRO A 72 -3.71 -11.18 -2.46
CA PRO A 72 -3.33 -11.54 -3.82
C PRO A 72 -1.81 -11.81 -3.95
N VAL A 73 -1.45 -12.78 -4.80
CA VAL A 73 -0.06 -13.15 -5.11
C VAL A 73 0.10 -13.24 -6.62
N ILE A 74 1.32 -13.01 -7.11
CA ILE A 74 1.67 -13.27 -8.51
C ILE A 74 1.88 -14.78 -8.64
N ASP A 75 0.85 -15.49 -9.10
CA ASP A 75 0.85 -16.95 -9.24
C ASP A 75 1.24 -17.43 -10.64
N GLY A 76 1.30 -16.52 -11.62
CA GLY A 76 1.61 -16.82 -13.02
C GLY A 76 0.41 -17.36 -13.82
N ASP A 77 -0.79 -17.36 -13.24
CA ASP A 77 -2.02 -17.83 -13.87
C ASP A 77 -3.16 -16.81 -13.71
N VAL A 78 -3.67 -16.65 -12.48
CA VAL A 78 -4.71 -15.64 -12.20
C VAL A 78 -4.14 -14.23 -12.27
N ILE A 79 -2.95 -14.02 -11.70
CA ILE A 79 -2.14 -12.80 -11.82
C ILE A 79 -0.83 -13.22 -12.51
N PRO A 80 -0.74 -13.07 -13.84
CA PRO A 80 0.38 -13.61 -14.61
C PRO A 80 1.74 -12.97 -14.31
N ASP A 81 1.76 -11.68 -13.97
CA ASP A 81 2.96 -10.91 -13.69
C ASP A 81 2.64 -9.74 -12.72
N ASP A 82 3.64 -8.92 -12.41
CA ASP A 82 3.48 -7.72 -11.61
C ASP A 82 2.38 -6.80 -12.17
N PRO A 83 1.43 -6.31 -11.35
CA PRO A 83 0.37 -5.42 -11.82
C PRO A 83 0.87 -4.17 -12.55
N GLU A 84 2.02 -3.61 -12.17
CA GLU A 84 2.61 -2.47 -12.86
C GLU A 84 3.00 -2.86 -14.29
N ILE A 85 3.69 -3.99 -14.45
CA ILE A 85 4.09 -4.54 -15.76
C ILE A 85 2.87 -4.84 -16.63
N LEU A 86 1.83 -5.47 -16.07
CA LEU A 86 0.60 -5.78 -16.80
C LEU A 86 -0.11 -4.51 -17.28
N MET A 87 -0.17 -3.46 -16.45
CA MET A 87 -0.77 -2.18 -16.86
C MET A 87 0.08 -1.45 -17.90
N GLU A 88 1.42 -1.48 -17.77
CA GLU A 88 2.35 -0.91 -18.75
C GLU A 88 2.32 -1.60 -20.12
N GLN A 89 1.92 -2.87 -20.16
CA GLN A 89 1.76 -3.64 -21.39
C GLN A 89 0.34 -3.50 -21.98
N GLY A 90 -0.60 -2.95 -21.22
CA GLY A 90 -2.00 -2.86 -21.63
C GLY A 90 -2.74 -4.20 -21.50
N GLU A 91 -2.26 -5.12 -20.66
CA GLU A 91 -2.84 -6.44 -20.40
C GLU A 91 -4.06 -6.33 -19.48
N PHE A 92 -5.00 -5.48 -19.86
CA PHE A 92 -6.32 -5.36 -19.28
C PHE A 92 -7.35 -5.27 -20.41
N LEU A 93 -8.54 -5.82 -20.17
CA LEU A 93 -9.64 -5.63 -21.11
C LEU A 93 -10.07 -4.16 -21.10
N ASN A 94 -10.39 -3.62 -22.27
CA ASN A 94 -10.87 -2.24 -22.42
C ASN A 94 -12.25 -2.08 -21.75
N TYR A 95 -12.25 -1.69 -20.47
CA TYR A 95 -13.43 -1.43 -19.65
C TYR A 95 -13.66 0.09 -19.54
N ASP A 96 -14.90 0.53 -19.31
CA ASP A 96 -15.10 1.89 -18.80
C ASP A 96 -14.73 1.91 -17.32
N ILE A 97 -13.78 2.78 -16.93
CA ILE A 97 -13.34 2.89 -15.52
C ILE A 97 -13.66 4.27 -14.96
N MET A 98 -14.24 4.28 -13.75
CA MET A 98 -14.23 5.43 -12.86
C MET A 98 -13.36 5.13 -11.65
N LEU A 99 -12.43 6.01 -11.30
CA LEU A 99 -11.57 5.83 -10.13
C LEU A 99 -11.30 7.14 -9.41
N GLY A 100 -10.87 7.07 -8.15
CA GLY A 100 -10.58 8.27 -7.39
C GLY A 100 -10.24 8.02 -5.94
N VAL A 101 -9.96 9.12 -5.25
CA VAL A 101 -9.39 9.15 -3.89
C VAL A 101 -10.07 10.22 -3.03
N ASN A 102 -9.94 10.10 -1.72
CA ASN A 102 -10.35 11.13 -0.76
C ASN A 102 -9.20 12.09 -0.42
N GLN A 103 -9.50 13.31 0.03
CA GLN A 103 -8.49 14.31 0.38
C GLN A 103 -7.47 13.87 1.45
N GLY A 104 -7.88 13.01 2.39
CA GLY A 104 -7.11 12.69 3.59
C GLY A 104 -7.11 11.22 3.98
N GLU A 105 -6.92 10.32 3.00
CA GLU A 105 -6.89 8.86 3.22
C GLU A 105 -5.89 8.46 4.33
N GLY A 106 -4.75 9.15 4.36
CA GLY A 106 -3.63 8.90 5.26
C GLY A 106 -3.83 9.38 6.70
N LEU A 107 -5.04 9.70 7.14
CA LEU A 107 -5.30 10.21 8.50
C LEU A 107 -4.67 9.34 9.60
N LYS A 108 -4.75 8.01 9.45
CA LYS A 108 -4.19 7.05 10.42
C LYS A 108 -2.66 7.09 10.54
N PHE A 109 -1.96 7.68 9.57
CA PHE A 109 -0.51 7.76 9.57
C PHE A 109 0.04 8.63 10.71
N VAL A 110 -0.71 9.66 11.11
CA VAL A 110 -0.24 10.64 12.11
C VAL A 110 -0.77 10.39 13.52
N GLU A 111 -1.71 9.45 13.74
CA GLU A 111 -2.41 9.30 15.03
C GLU A 111 -1.48 9.11 16.24
N GLY A 112 -0.31 8.50 16.07
CA GLY A 112 0.66 8.28 17.15
C GLY A 112 1.59 9.45 17.45
N VAL A 113 1.56 10.52 16.65
CA VAL A 113 2.50 11.67 16.72
C VAL A 113 1.81 13.03 16.80
N VAL A 114 0.47 13.06 16.81
CA VAL A 114 -0.29 14.30 17.00
C VAL A 114 -0.36 14.64 18.49
N ASP A 115 -0.05 15.88 18.82
CA ASP A 115 -0.13 16.42 20.19
C ASP A 115 -1.57 16.86 20.56
N PRO A 116 -1.86 17.19 21.83
CA PRO A 116 -3.19 17.63 22.25
C PRO A 116 -3.70 18.94 21.62
N GLU A 117 -2.82 19.69 20.95
CA GLU A 117 -3.14 20.95 20.25
C GLU A 117 -3.27 20.73 18.73
N ASP A 118 -3.49 19.49 18.29
CA ASP A 118 -3.66 19.12 16.87
C ASP A 118 -2.41 19.36 16.00
N GLY A 119 -1.24 19.47 16.63
CA GLY A 119 0.05 19.70 15.99
C GLY A 119 0.92 18.46 15.84
N VAL A 120 1.96 18.55 15.01
CA VAL A 120 3.07 17.59 14.96
C VAL A 120 4.39 18.35 15.16
N SER A 121 5.29 17.83 15.99
CA SER A 121 6.60 18.43 16.24
C SER A 121 7.55 18.27 15.05
N GLY A 122 8.61 19.09 14.95
CA GLY A 122 9.60 18.94 13.87
C GLY A 122 10.35 17.61 13.95
N SER A 123 10.65 17.13 15.16
CA SER A 123 11.29 15.83 15.37
C SER A 123 10.39 14.67 14.99
N ASP A 124 9.09 14.74 15.28
CA ASP A 124 8.15 13.69 14.92
C ASP A 124 7.90 13.66 13.41
N PHE A 125 7.90 14.83 12.76
CA PHE A 125 7.89 14.93 11.30
C PHE A 125 9.09 14.22 10.67
N ASP A 126 10.31 14.57 11.11
CA ASP A 126 11.54 13.97 10.60
C ASP A 126 11.60 12.46 10.84
N TYR A 127 11.15 12.02 12.01
CA TYR A 127 11.04 10.60 12.35
C TYR A 127 10.03 9.88 11.46
N SER A 128 8.85 10.46 11.26
CA SER A 128 7.77 9.88 10.45
C SER A 128 8.19 9.71 8.98
N VAL A 129 8.83 10.73 8.40
CA VAL A 129 9.37 10.65 7.03
C VAL A 129 10.48 9.60 6.93
N SER A 130 11.40 9.57 7.89
CA SER A 130 12.49 8.59 7.88
C SER A 130 11.96 7.16 7.99
N ASN A 131 11.01 6.93 8.90
CA ASN A 131 10.36 5.63 9.09
C ASN A 131 9.55 5.21 7.85
N PHE A 132 8.86 6.16 7.20
CA PHE A 132 8.16 5.93 5.94
C PHE A 132 9.12 5.42 4.86
N VAL A 133 10.25 6.10 4.63
CA VAL A 133 11.23 5.68 3.63
C VAL A 133 11.81 4.30 3.94
N ASP A 134 12.09 4.04 5.22
CA ASP A 134 12.66 2.76 5.66
C ASP A 134 11.76 1.57 5.35
N ASN A 135 10.46 1.74 5.56
CA ASN A 135 9.50 0.64 5.42
C ASN A 135 9.05 0.42 3.97
N LEU A 136 9.05 1.45 3.12
CA LEU A 136 8.57 1.33 1.73
C LEU A 136 9.70 1.14 0.71
N TYR A 137 10.85 1.76 0.93
CA TYR A 137 11.96 1.71 -0.04
C TYR A 137 13.13 0.83 0.45
N GLY A 138 13.13 0.40 1.72
CA GLY A 138 14.20 -0.42 2.26
C GLY A 138 15.52 0.35 2.37
N TYR A 139 16.61 -0.15 1.77
CA TYR A 139 17.92 0.53 1.75
C TYR A 139 18.46 0.66 0.32
N PRO A 140 17.84 1.50 -0.52
CA PRO A 140 18.32 1.71 -1.87
C PRO A 140 19.59 2.57 -1.86
N GLU A 141 20.37 2.49 -2.93
CA GLU A 141 21.43 3.47 -3.18
C GLU A 141 20.81 4.88 -3.23
N GLY A 142 21.39 5.84 -2.50
CA GLY A 142 20.84 7.20 -2.42
C GLY A 142 19.68 7.40 -1.43
N LYS A 143 19.41 6.44 -0.52
CA LYS A 143 18.36 6.56 0.51
C LYS A 143 18.33 7.89 1.26
N ASP A 144 19.49 8.39 1.67
CA ASP A 144 19.55 9.66 2.41
C ASP A 144 19.14 10.85 1.53
N THR A 145 19.50 10.82 0.24
CA THR A 145 19.03 11.81 -0.72
C THR A 145 17.52 11.73 -0.91
N LEU A 146 16.96 10.52 -0.98
CA LEU A 146 15.51 10.32 -1.06
C LEU A 146 14.80 10.88 0.19
N ARG A 147 15.29 10.55 1.39
CA ARG A 147 14.74 11.05 2.66
C ARG A 147 14.74 12.57 2.72
N GLU A 148 15.88 13.21 2.44
CA GLU A 148 16.00 14.67 2.50
C GLU A 148 15.16 15.36 1.41
N THR A 149 15.04 14.75 0.24
CA THR A 149 14.16 15.25 -0.83
C THR A 149 12.70 15.18 -0.42
N ILE A 150 12.24 14.05 0.16
CA ILE A 150 10.85 13.93 0.64
C ILE A 150 10.57 14.95 1.75
N LYS A 151 11.46 15.08 2.74
CA LYS A 151 11.32 16.12 3.78
C LYS A 151 11.21 17.51 3.16
N PHE A 152 12.04 17.81 2.17
CA PHE A 152 12.02 19.10 1.49
C PHE A 152 10.70 19.35 0.75
N MET A 153 10.19 18.36 0.02
CA MET A 153 8.96 18.48 -0.77
C MET A 153 7.70 18.62 0.09
N TYR A 154 7.67 17.99 1.27
CA TYR A 154 6.53 18.02 2.19
C TYR A 154 6.71 19.04 3.33
N THR A 155 7.70 19.91 3.26
CA THR A 155 7.80 21.08 4.14
C THR A 155 7.09 22.26 3.48
N ASP A 156 6.10 22.84 4.15
CA ASP A 156 5.58 24.15 3.74
C ASP A 156 6.60 25.24 4.11
N TRP A 157 7.38 25.68 3.13
CA TRP A 157 8.43 26.67 3.34
C TRP A 157 7.90 28.07 3.66
N ALA A 158 6.63 28.36 3.38
CA ALA A 158 6.00 29.63 3.73
C ALA A 158 5.53 29.67 5.19
N ASP A 159 5.28 28.51 5.80
CA ASP A 159 4.76 28.36 7.17
C ASP A 159 5.45 27.22 7.94
N ARG A 160 6.78 27.14 7.78
CA ARG A 160 7.61 26.00 8.19
C ARG A 160 7.47 25.58 9.66
N ASP A 161 7.28 26.56 10.54
CA ASP A 161 7.27 26.33 11.98
C ASP A 161 5.87 25.95 12.52
N ASN A 162 4.83 25.97 11.67
CA ASN A 162 3.46 25.66 12.07
C ASN A 162 3.24 24.15 12.28
N PRO A 163 2.94 23.71 13.52
CA PRO A 163 2.74 22.30 13.84
C PRO A 163 1.53 21.67 13.13
N GLU A 164 0.45 22.43 12.91
CA GLU A 164 -0.75 21.94 12.23
C GLU A 164 -0.48 21.72 10.74
N THR A 165 0.32 22.60 10.12
CA THR A 165 0.77 22.46 8.73
C THR A 165 1.68 21.23 8.57
N ARG A 166 2.56 20.95 9.52
CA ARG A 166 3.33 19.68 9.54
C ARG A 166 2.44 18.46 9.64
N ARG A 167 1.38 18.51 10.47
CA ARG A 167 0.40 17.42 10.53
C ARG A 167 -0.26 17.19 9.16
N LYS A 168 -0.76 18.25 8.53
CA LYS A 168 -1.45 18.19 7.22
C LYS A 168 -0.53 17.62 6.13
N THR A 169 0.72 18.04 6.10
CA THR A 169 1.70 17.57 5.11
C THR A 169 2.14 16.12 5.32
N LEU A 170 2.17 15.60 6.56
CA LEU A 170 2.37 14.16 6.79
C LEU A 170 1.16 13.33 6.35
N VAL A 171 -0.05 13.80 6.61
CA VAL A 171 -1.27 13.15 6.08
C VAL A 171 -1.21 13.15 4.55
N ALA A 172 -0.82 14.27 3.94
CA ALA A 172 -0.64 14.37 2.48
C ALA A 172 0.42 13.39 1.97
N LEU A 173 1.61 13.33 2.57
CA LEU A 173 2.68 12.39 2.18
C LEU A 173 2.18 10.96 2.07
N PHE A 174 1.48 10.49 3.11
CA PHE A 174 1.01 9.11 3.13
C PHE A 174 -0.20 8.90 2.21
N THR A 175 -1.09 9.89 2.08
CA THR A 175 -2.21 9.89 1.14
C THR A 175 -1.71 9.82 -0.30
N ASP A 176 -0.73 10.66 -0.62
CA ASP A 176 -0.17 10.81 -1.95
C ASP A 176 0.49 9.51 -2.39
N HIS A 177 1.35 8.92 -1.55
CA HIS A 177 2.07 7.70 -1.91
C HIS A 177 1.18 6.45 -1.95
N GLN A 178 0.29 6.27 -0.98
CA GLN A 178 -0.44 5.00 -0.87
C GLN A 178 -1.74 4.97 -1.71
N TRP A 179 -2.29 6.13 -2.07
CA TRP A 179 -3.56 6.23 -2.81
C TRP A 179 -3.50 7.10 -4.05
N VAL A 180 -3.02 8.35 -3.96
CA VAL A 180 -3.10 9.31 -5.09
C VAL A 180 -2.23 8.84 -6.25
N GLU A 181 -0.94 8.63 -6.00
CA GLU A 181 0.03 8.22 -7.02
C GLU A 181 -0.39 6.90 -7.70
N PRO A 182 -0.71 5.82 -6.96
CA PRO A 182 -1.15 4.57 -7.56
C PRO A 182 -2.43 4.73 -8.41
N SER A 183 -3.37 5.55 -7.95
CA SER A 183 -4.63 5.80 -8.68
C SER A 183 -4.41 6.63 -9.93
N VAL A 184 -3.52 7.63 -9.88
CA VAL A 184 -3.17 8.46 -11.04
C VAL A 184 -2.41 7.65 -12.07
N VAL A 185 -1.44 6.82 -11.66
CA VAL A 185 -0.72 5.91 -12.57
C VAL A 185 -1.68 4.92 -13.21
N THR A 186 -2.61 4.34 -12.43
CA THR A 186 -3.66 3.45 -12.96
C THR A 186 -4.53 4.18 -14.00
N ALA A 187 -4.96 5.41 -13.70
CA ALA A 187 -5.81 6.20 -14.60
C ALA A 187 -5.11 6.54 -15.91
N ASP A 188 -3.84 6.93 -15.81
CA ASP A 188 -3.00 7.33 -16.94
C ASP A 188 -2.70 6.12 -17.84
N LEU A 189 -2.23 5.00 -17.27
CA LEU A 189 -2.02 3.76 -18.02
C LEU A 189 -3.33 3.32 -18.69
N HIS A 190 -4.45 3.29 -17.98
CA HIS A 190 -5.74 2.93 -18.57
C HIS A 190 -6.16 3.85 -19.73
N ALA A 191 -6.03 5.17 -19.57
CA ALA A 191 -6.40 6.15 -20.59
C ALA A 191 -5.47 6.13 -21.82
N ARG A 192 -4.17 5.85 -21.63
CA ARG A 192 -3.18 5.76 -22.72
C ARG A 192 -3.52 4.69 -23.76
N TYR A 193 -4.18 3.61 -23.34
CA TYR A 193 -4.68 2.55 -24.24
C TYR A 193 -6.05 2.87 -24.89
N GLY A 194 -6.56 4.09 -24.71
CA GLY A 194 -7.78 4.56 -25.37
C GLY A 194 -9.09 4.13 -24.68
N SER A 195 -9.00 3.59 -23.47
CA SER A 195 -10.15 3.18 -22.68
C SER A 195 -10.83 4.38 -21.99
N PRO A 196 -12.17 4.43 -21.88
CA PRO A 196 -12.85 5.53 -21.19
C PRO A 196 -12.52 5.57 -19.70
N THR A 197 -11.92 6.68 -19.25
CA THR A 197 -11.46 6.88 -17.85
C THR A 197 -12.06 8.15 -17.25
N TYR A 198 -12.65 8.04 -16.07
CA TYR A 198 -13.15 9.16 -15.27
C TYR A 198 -12.45 9.19 -13.92
N PHE A 199 -11.85 10.32 -13.55
CA PHE A 199 -11.17 10.47 -12.26
C PHE A 199 -11.94 11.41 -11.32
N TYR A 200 -12.05 11.06 -10.04
CA TYR A 200 -12.61 11.93 -9.01
C TYR A 200 -11.65 12.15 -7.83
N ALA A 201 -11.81 13.27 -7.15
CA ALA A 201 -11.23 13.52 -5.85
C ALA A 201 -12.32 14.04 -4.90
N PHE A 202 -12.46 13.41 -3.73
CA PHE A 202 -13.57 13.64 -2.79
C PHE A 202 -13.12 14.50 -1.60
N TYR A 203 -13.87 15.58 -1.32
CA TYR A 203 -13.49 16.65 -0.38
C TYR A 203 -14.62 17.04 0.61
N HIS A 204 -15.65 16.21 0.76
CA HIS A 204 -16.78 16.55 1.64
C HIS A 204 -16.53 16.14 3.09
#